data_AF-A0A6N3I8X4-F1
#
_entry.id   AF-A0A6N3I8X4-F1
#
_cell.length_a   1.000
_cell.length_b   1.000
_cell.length_c   1.000
_cell.angle_alpha   90.00
_cell.angle_beta   90.00
_cell.angle_gamma   90.00
#
_symmetry.space_group_name_H-M   'P 1'
#
loop_
_entity.id
_entity.type
_entity.pdbx_description
1 polymer ?
#
loop_
_entity_poly.entity_id
_entity_poly.type
_entity_poly.pdbx_seq_one_letter_code
_entity_poly.pdbx_strand_id
1 'polypeptide(L)'
;MKDERKTFSTKKYQEEIKRLVHFTAKVVNSNATAAGVRLGPEDALDMPYVSLRTLLGSGLSFPLDYAEGGASKAGIVKHIRWVLADAPEAEGVGTEEKKAIVAGIAAANASGFRTGMEYVDHRLRQLLIPKKGAAGGYVSMTPMTAGSICPLFFDHEQGLVPLHNKTAREEPEGTRRKLRQARFGIGGSKPLNVGYLASHMQRPLMVSVPDASIPIRQAFALYYQGLSLDVHAPGPFREAVQRYAAFREEVLQAGSDESTVTLRERAREEELVAAIACAVLNMAVEAQKLLAQHEHLLPEDELLSHLYPPRYARVSSLVRPLEIRGLLDPSVRRLCDNWPRAMARLAVSRMLMPHKGTGQSLLKLDSSARFSLEAIMEEAFR
;
A
#
# COMPACT_ATOMS: atom_id res chain seq x y z
N MET A 1 7.69 -8.53 -55.10
CA MET A 1 9.14 -8.46 -54.84
C MET A 1 9.45 -9.45 -53.73
N LYS A 2 10.22 -10.51 -54.04
CA LYS A 2 10.72 -11.43 -53.00
C LYS A 2 11.68 -10.62 -52.14
N ASP A 3 11.38 -10.45 -50.86
CA ASP A 3 12.34 -9.94 -49.88
C ASP A 3 13.56 -10.88 -49.92
N GLU A 4 14.67 -10.41 -50.47
CA GLU A 4 15.96 -11.08 -50.32
C GLU A 4 16.22 -11.19 -48.82
N ARG A 5 16.07 -12.40 -48.27
CA ARG A 5 16.31 -12.66 -46.85
C ARG A 5 17.74 -12.25 -46.53
N LYS A 6 17.89 -11.24 -45.68
CA LYS A 6 19.18 -10.70 -45.27
C LYS A 6 19.97 -11.78 -44.53
N THR A 7 20.99 -12.35 -45.17
CA THR A 7 21.91 -13.31 -44.55
C THR A 7 23.01 -12.58 -43.77
N PHE A 8 23.53 -13.21 -42.72
CA PHE A 8 24.57 -12.65 -41.86
C PHE A 8 25.71 -13.66 -41.76
N SER A 9 26.96 -13.19 -41.77
CA SER A 9 28.11 -14.07 -41.63
C SER A 9 28.20 -14.68 -40.22
N THR A 10 28.85 -15.84 -40.11
CA THR A 10 29.17 -16.51 -38.84
C THR A 10 29.80 -15.57 -37.82
N LYS A 11 30.79 -14.77 -38.26
CA LYS A 11 31.48 -13.78 -37.41
C LYS A 11 30.50 -12.77 -36.82
N LYS A 12 29.53 -12.30 -37.62
CA LYS A 12 28.54 -11.33 -37.18
C LYS A 12 27.58 -11.91 -36.15
N TYR A 13 27.13 -13.16 -36.32
CA TYR A 13 26.35 -13.85 -35.28
C TYR A 13 27.12 -13.93 -33.96
N GLN A 14 28.38 -14.36 -34.01
CA GLN A 14 29.22 -14.49 -32.82
C GLN A 14 29.44 -13.15 -32.10
N GLU A 15 29.70 -12.07 -32.85
CA GLU A 15 29.87 -10.73 -32.29
C GLU A 15 28.60 -10.22 -31.58
N GLU A 16 27.43 -10.45 -32.17
CA GLU A 16 26.17 -9.99 -31.56
C GLU A 16 25.78 -10.85 -30.36
N ILE A 17 25.94 -12.18 -30.44
CA ILE A 17 25.65 -13.09 -29.33
C ILE A 17 26.44 -12.71 -28.07
N LYS A 18 27.72 -12.33 -28.22
CA LYS A 18 28.57 -11.90 -27.10
C LYS A 18 27.99 -10.71 -26.33
N ARG A 19 27.20 -9.86 -27.00
CA ARG A 19 26.64 -8.62 -26.43
C ARG A 19 25.20 -8.77 -25.94
N LEU A 20 24.60 -9.95 -26.08
CA LEU A 20 23.23 -10.16 -25.60
C LEU A 20 23.19 -10.26 -24.07
N VAL A 21 22.08 -9.82 -23.50
CA VAL A 21 21.87 -9.57 -22.07
C VAL A 21 20.51 -10.09 -21.59
N HIS A 22 20.37 -10.24 -20.27
CA HIS A 22 19.10 -10.55 -19.63
C HIS A 22 18.30 -9.31 -19.22
N PHE A 23 19.02 -8.28 -18.77
CA PHE A 23 18.48 -7.01 -18.31
C PHE A 23 18.86 -5.89 -19.27
N THR A 24 17.94 -4.97 -19.54
CA THR A 24 18.20 -3.80 -20.40
C THR A 24 17.54 -2.53 -19.86
N ALA A 25 18.24 -1.41 -19.97
CA ALA A 25 17.74 -0.09 -19.60
C ALA A 25 16.74 0.47 -20.63
N LYS A 26 16.81 0.01 -21.89
CA LYS A 26 15.96 0.50 -22.99
C LYS A 26 14.46 0.25 -22.78
N VAL A 27 14.11 -0.75 -21.96
CA VAL A 27 12.73 -1.04 -21.58
C VAL A 27 12.20 -0.05 -20.54
N VAL A 28 13.07 0.46 -19.66
CA VAL A 28 12.71 1.48 -18.68
C VAL A 28 12.47 2.82 -19.39
N ASN A 29 13.37 3.18 -20.29
CA ASN A 29 13.22 4.34 -21.17
C ASN A 29 13.97 4.09 -22.48
N SER A 30 13.28 4.15 -23.62
CA SER A 30 13.88 3.86 -24.94
C SER A 30 15.00 4.84 -25.32
N ASN A 31 14.97 6.05 -24.77
CA ASN A 31 15.95 7.12 -25.02
C ASN A 31 17.08 7.13 -23.99
N ALA A 32 17.06 6.26 -22.97
CA ALA A 32 18.20 6.10 -22.08
C ALA A 32 19.39 5.53 -22.84
N THR A 33 20.59 5.88 -22.39
CA THR A 33 21.85 5.28 -22.84
C THR A 33 21.76 3.75 -22.71
N ALA A 34 22.26 3.03 -23.71
CA ALA A 34 22.18 1.57 -23.71
C ALA A 34 23.01 1.00 -22.56
N ALA A 35 22.35 0.25 -21.68
CA ALA A 35 22.97 -0.44 -20.56
C ALA A 35 22.32 -1.83 -20.44
N GLY A 36 23.13 -2.84 -20.13
CA GLY A 36 22.66 -4.22 -20.09
C GLY A 36 23.51 -5.15 -19.23
N VAL A 37 22.85 -6.14 -18.63
CA VAL A 37 23.49 -7.16 -17.78
C VAL A 37 23.05 -8.54 -18.23
N ARG A 38 24.02 -9.41 -18.53
CA ARG A 38 23.86 -10.86 -18.62
C ARG A 38 24.38 -11.49 -17.32
N LEU A 39 23.64 -12.47 -16.84
CA LEU A 39 24.00 -13.26 -15.67
C LEU A 39 24.68 -14.53 -16.13
N GLY A 40 25.72 -14.96 -15.41
CA GLY A 40 26.32 -16.28 -15.56
C GLY A 40 25.84 -17.25 -14.46
N PRO A 41 26.28 -18.52 -14.50
CA PRO A 41 25.99 -19.49 -13.44
C PRO A 41 26.47 -19.03 -12.05
N GLU A 42 27.54 -18.26 -11.98
CA GLU A 42 28.08 -17.65 -10.76
C GLU A 42 27.14 -16.65 -10.09
N ASP A 43 26.19 -16.08 -10.84
CA ASP A 43 25.19 -15.16 -10.31
C ASP A 43 23.96 -15.91 -9.75
N ALA A 44 23.85 -17.22 -9.91
CA ALA A 44 22.71 -18.00 -9.41
C ALA A 44 22.55 -17.87 -7.89
N LEU A 45 21.31 -17.93 -7.41
CA LEU A 45 20.99 -17.87 -5.98
C LEU A 45 20.01 -18.96 -5.60
N ASP A 46 20.16 -19.49 -4.38
CA ASP A 46 19.14 -20.32 -3.74
C ASP A 46 18.45 -19.50 -2.64
N MET A 47 17.31 -18.90 -2.99
CA MET A 47 16.54 -18.00 -2.14
C MET A 47 15.04 -18.15 -2.40
N PRO A 48 14.18 -17.88 -1.40
CA PRO A 48 12.74 -18.15 -1.49
C PRO A 48 11.98 -17.25 -2.46
N TYR A 49 12.55 -16.11 -2.84
CA TYR A 49 11.90 -15.17 -3.76
C TYR A 49 12.17 -15.52 -5.22
N VAL A 50 11.12 -15.50 -6.05
CA VAL A 50 11.24 -15.73 -7.48
C VAL A 50 11.89 -14.52 -8.15
N SER A 51 13.03 -14.77 -8.80
CA SER A 51 13.80 -13.81 -9.58
C SER A 51 14.54 -14.56 -10.68
N LEU A 52 15.11 -13.85 -11.64
CA LEU A 52 15.93 -14.49 -12.67
C LEU A 52 17.11 -15.27 -12.07
N ARG A 53 17.75 -14.75 -11.01
CA ARG A 53 18.89 -15.39 -10.32
C ARG A 53 18.48 -16.69 -9.61
N THR A 54 17.30 -16.71 -9.00
CA THR A 54 16.82 -17.89 -8.28
C THR A 54 16.34 -18.97 -9.22
N LEU A 55 15.70 -18.60 -10.33
CA LEU A 55 15.34 -19.56 -11.37
C LEU A 55 16.56 -20.13 -12.10
N LEU A 56 17.61 -19.32 -12.31
CA LEU A 56 18.91 -19.83 -12.79
C LEU A 56 19.48 -20.87 -11.82
N GLY A 57 19.39 -20.62 -10.50
CA GLY A 57 19.80 -21.58 -9.46
C GLY A 57 19.01 -22.90 -9.48
N SER A 58 17.77 -22.87 -9.97
CA SER A 58 16.95 -24.07 -10.21
C SER A 58 17.28 -24.80 -11.52
N GLY A 59 18.31 -24.39 -12.25
CA GLY A 59 18.74 -25.01 -13.51
C GLY A 59 17.96 -24.55 -14.75
N LEU A 60 17.15 -23.50 -14.66
CA LEU A 60 16.47 -22.93 -15.82
C LEU A 60 17.41 -22.04 -16.64
N SER A 61 17.21 -22.02 -17.96
CA SER A 61 17.92 -21.14 -18.89
C SER A 61 16.94 -20.15 -19.52
N PHE A 62 17.43 -18.94 -19.81
CA PHE A 62 16.58 -17.85 -20.26
C PHE A 62 17.09 -17.23 -21.57
N PRO A 63 16.19 -16.76 -22.45
CA PRO A 63 16.57 -16.20 -23.73
C PRO A 63 17.26 -14.85 -23.53
N LEU A 64 18.38 -14.65 -24.24
CA LEU A 64 19.08 -13.36 -24.26
C LEU A 64 18.42 -12.37 -25.25
N ASP A 65 18.63 -11.08 -25.02
CA ASP A 65 18.16 -9.98 -25.87
C ASP A 65 19.24 -8.90 -26.05
N TYR A 66 19.05 -7.97 -26.98
CA TYR A 66 20.01 -6.88 -27.20
C TYR A 66 19.85 -5.75 -26.18
N ALA A 67 20.97 -5.24 -25.66
CA ALA A 67 20.99 -4.05 -24.80
C ALA A 67 20.81 -2.75 -25.61
N GLU A 68 21.35 -2.73 -26.83
CA GLU A 68 21.26 -1.61 -27.76
C GLU A 68 20.18 -1.90 -28.81
N GLY A 69 19.17 -1.03 -28.87
CA GLY A 69 18.05 -1.17 -29.78
C GLY A 69 18.39 -0.91 -31.25
N GLY A 70 17.46 -1.29 -32.14
CA GLY A 70 17.51 -0.90 -33.55
C GLY A 70 17.19 -2.05 -34.51
N ALA A 71 16.71 -1.68 -35.71
CA ALA A 71 16.26 -2.64 -36.72
C ALA A 71 17.35 -3.64 -37.16
N SER A 72 18.62 -3.21 -37.19
CA SER A 72 19.75 -4.08 -37.54
C SER A 72 19.98 -5.19 -36.51
N LYS A 73 19.82 -4.88 -35.21
CA LYS A 73 19.94 -5.82 -34.09
C LYS A 73 18.73 -6.76 -34.01
N ALA A 74 17.54 -6.21 -34.23
CA ALA A 74 16.30 -6.99 -34.22
C ALA A 74 16.32 -8.10 -35.30
N GLY A 75 16.82 -7.82 -36.50
CA GLY A 75 16.90 -8.81 -37.59
C GLY A 75 17.80 -10.01 -37.26
N ILE A 76 19.00 -9.76 -36.74
CA ILE A 76 19.94 -10.85 -36.42
C ILE A 76 19.48 -11.66 -35.19
N VAL A 77 18.92 -11.00 -34.16
CA VAL A 77 18.37 -11.70 -32.99
C VAL A 77 17.14 -12.53 -33.35
N LYS A 78 16.34 -12.09 -34.33
CA LYS A 78 15.25 -12.89 -34.88
C LYS A 78 15.77 -14.19 -35.52
N HIS A 79 16.83 -14.11 -36.33
CA HIS A 79 17.46 -15.30 -36.92
C HIS A 79 18.00 -16.26 -35.85
N ILE A 80 18.70 -15.73 -34.84
CA ILE A 80 19.19 -16.51 -33.71
C ILE A 80 18.04 -17.28 -33.06
N ARG A 81 16.90 -16.63 -32.81
CA ARG A 81 15.73 -17.27 -32.19
C ARG A 81 15.09 -18.34 -33.07
N TRP A 82 14.99 -18.10 -34.38
CA TRP A 82 14.50 -19.13 -35.31
C TRP A 82 15.37 -20.38 -35.26
N VAL A 83 16.69 -20.22 -35.22
CA VAL A 83 17.63 -21.35 -35.10
C VAL A 83 17.47 -22.07 -33.76
N LEU A 84 17.37 -21.33 -32.66
CA LEU A 84 17.22 -21.91 -31.32
C LEU A 84 15.87 -22.63 -31.12
N ALA A 85 14.82 -22.18 -31.81
CA ALA A 85 13.49 -22.78 -31.78
C ALA A 85 13.29 -23.88 -32.83
N ASP A 86 14.31 -24.17 -33.64
CA ASP A 86 14.22 -25.05 -34.83
C ASP A 86 13.02 -24.69 -35.74
N ALA A 87 12.80 -23.39 -35.92
CA ALA A 87 11.65 -22.88 -36.66
C ALA A 87 11.85 -23.09 -38.18
N PRO A 88 10.77 -23.31 -38.97
CA PRO A 88 10.87 -23.47 -40.43
C PRO A 88 11.59 -22.30 -41.12
N GLU A 89 11.48 -21.08 -40.59
CA GLU A 89 12.14 -19.89 -41.12
C GLU A 89 13.68 -19.95 -41.02
N ALA A 90 14.23 -20.84 -40.20
CA ALA A 90 15.67 -21.07 -40.09
C ALA A 90 16.25 -21.91 -41.24
N GLU A 91 15.45 -22.45 -42.16
CA GLU A 91 15.91 -23.27 -43.28
C GLU A 91 16.92 -22.53 -44.18
N GLY A 92 16.77 -21.21 -44.31
CA GLY A 92 17.69 -20.36 -45.08
C GLY A 92 19.01 -20.00 -44.38
N VAL A 93 19.21 -20.44 -43.13
CA VAL A 93 20.45 -20.21 -42.37
C VAL A 93 21.39 -21.39 -42.62
N GLY A 94 22.65 -21.11 -43.00
CA GLY A 94 23.60 -22.16 -43.34
C GLY A 94 23.94 -23.07 -42.15
N THR A 95 24.30 -24.32 -42.41
CA THR A 95 24.62 -25.32 -41.35
C THR A 95 25.72 -24.84 -40.40
N GLU A 96 26.76 -24.19 -40.94
CA GLU A 96 27.86 -23.64 -40.13
C GLU A 96 27.42 -22.44 -39.29
N GLU A 97 26.53 -21.59 -39.81
CA GLU A 97 25.94 -20.48 -39.06
C GLU A 97 25.07 -20.99 -37.91
N LYS A 98 24.26 -22.03 -38.16
CA LYS A 98 23.45 -22.69 -37.13
C LYS A 98 24.32 -23.24 -35.99
N LYS A 99 25.38 -23.98 -36.33
CA LYS A 99 26.34 -24.49 -35.33
C LYS A 99 26.96 -23.34 -34.51
N ALA A 100 27.38 -22.26 -35.17
CA ALA A 100 27.98 -21.11 -34.50
C ALA A 100 27.00 -20.36 -33.60
N ILE A 101 25.72 -20.28 -33.98
CA ILE A 101 24.66 -19.70 -33.15
C ILE A 101 24.46 -20.52 -31.87
N VAL A 102 24.28 -21.84 -32.01
CA VAL A 102 24.05 -22.74 -30.87
C VAL A 102 25.25 -22.72 -29.91
N ALA A 103 26.47 -22.89 -30.43
CA ALA A 103 27.68 -22.86 -29.62
C ALA A 103 27.91 -21.48 -28.97
N GLY A 104 27.64 -20.39 -29.71
CA GLY A 104 27.78 -19.03 -29.21
C GLY A 104 26.82 -18.74 -28.06
N ILE A 105 25.55 -19.16 -28.17
CA ILE A 105 24.54 -18.95 -27.12
C ILE A 105 24.87 -19.77 -25.88
N ALA A 106 25.32 -21.02 -26.04
CA ALA A 106 25.78 -21.84 -24.93
C ALA A 106 26.94 -21.16 -24.18
N ALA A 107 27.94 -20.64 -24.91
CA ALA A 107 29.06 -19.91 -24.32
C ALA A 107 28.62 -18.58 -23.65
N ALA A 108 27.67 -17.87 -24.25
CA ALA A 108 27.12 -16.65 -23.66
C ALA A 108 26.38 -16.93 -22.34
N ASN A 109 25.56 -17.97 -22.29
CA ASN A 109 24.85 -18.37 -21.07
C ASN A 109 25.77 -18.88 -19.95
N ALA A 110 26.96 -19.38 -20.30
CA ALA A 110 27.98 -19.81 -19.35
C ALA A 110 28.81 -18.67 -18.76
N SER A 111 28.55 -17.40 -19.11
CA SER A 111 29.35 -16.26 -18.66
C SER A 111 28.53 -14.99 -18.39
N GLY A 112 28.79 -14.34 -17.25
CA GLY A 112 28.32 -12.99 -16.98
C GLY A 112 28.87 -11.95 -17.98
N PHE A 113 28.09 -10.92 -18.29
CA PHE A 113 28.49 -9.81 -19.15
C PHE A 113 27.78 -8.51 -18.76
N ARG A 114 28.46 -7.38 -18.89
CA ARG A 114 27.90 -6.06 -18.56
C ARG A 114 28.35 -5.04 -19.58
N THR A 115 27.49 -4.08 -19.90
CA THR A 115 27.79 -2.95 -20.80
C THR A 115 27.03 -1.70 -20.37
N GLY A 116 27.64 -0.52 -20.53
CA GLY A 116 26.99 0.77 -20.21
C GLY A 116 26.74 0.96 -18.72
N MET A 117 27.70 0.58 -17.88
CA MET A 117 27.60 0.64 -16.40
C MET A 117 28.42 1.78 -15.80
N GLU A 118 29.11 2.56 -16.61
CA GLU A 118 30.02 3.62 -16.19
C GLU A 118 29.25 4.81 -15.59
N TYR A 119 28.10 5.15 -16.18
CA TYR A 119 27.25 6.26 -15.76
C TYR A 119 25.78 5.85 -15.76
N VAL A 120 25.03 6.34 -14.77
CA VAL A 120 23.58 6.18 -14.73
C VAL A 120 22.93 7.29 -15.55
N ASP A 121 22.19 6.91 -16.60
CA ASP A 121 21.42 7.87 -17.39
C ASP A 121 20.34 8.54 -16.52
N HIS A 122 20.20 9.86 -16.62
CA HIS A 122 19.24 10.65 -15.84
C HIS A 122 17.77 10.23 -16.07
N ARG A 123 17.47 9.52 -17.16
CA ARG A 123 16.14 8.99 -17.46
C ARG A 123 15.79 7.72 -16.71
N LEU A 124 16.78 7.09 -16.06
CA LEU A 124 16.59 5.88 -15.27
C LEU A 124 16.25 6.24 -13.83
N ARG A 125 15.36 5.44 -13.23
CA ARG A 125 14.95 5.63 -11.84
C ARG A 125 16.12 5.30 -10.91
N GLN A 126 16.27 6.09 -9.86
CA GLN A 126 17.26 5.85 -8.80
C GLN A 126 16.52 5.79 -7.47
N LEU A 127 16.71 4.70 -6.74
CA LEU A 127 16.08 4.43 -5.45
C LEU A 127 17.15 4.46 -4.37
N LEU A 128 16.91 5.21 -3.30
CA LEU A 128 17.76 5.18 -2.11
C LEU A 128 17.21 4.14 -1.13
N ILE A 129 17.98 3.07 -0.92
CA ILE A 129 17.62 2.01 0.00
C ILE A 129 18.44 2.16 1.28
N PRO A 130 17.81 2.33 2.46
CA PRO A 130 18.53 2.36 3.73
C PRO A 130 19.39 1.11 3.89
N LYS A 131 20.68 1.29 4.22
CA LYS A 131 21.60 0.19 4.47
C LYS A 131 22.55 0.55 5.60
N LYS A 132 22.49 -0.22 6.68
CA LYS A 132 23.42 -0.11 7.81
C LYS A 132 24.86 -0.26 7.30
N GLY A 133 25.73 0.69 7.64
CA GLY A 133 27.13 0.70 7.24
C GLY A 133 27.42 1.29 5.85
N ALA A 134 26.41 1.74 5.09
CA ALA A 134 26.65 2.51 3.88
C ALA A 134 27.04 3.96 4.23
N ALA A 135 27.92 4.57 3.43
CA ALA A 135 28.27 5.98 3.56
C ALA A 135 27.00 6.84 3.37
N GLY A 136 26.64 7.63 4.38
CA GLY A 136 25.39 8.40 4.40
C GLY A 136 24.13 7.60 4.75
N GLY A 137 24.25 6.31 5.10
CA GLY A 137 23.13 5.47 5.56
C GLY A 137 22.28 4.83 4.46
N TYR A 138 22.56 5.09 3.18
CA TYR A 138 21.79 4.61 2.03
C TYR A 138 22.69 4.04 0.92
N VAL A 139 22.11 3.16 0.10
CA VAL A 139 22.67 2.72 -1.19
C VAL A 139 21.73 3.15 -2.31
N SER A 140 22.29 3.78 -3.34
CA SER A 140 21.55 4.10 -4.56
C SER A 140 21.46 2.86 -5.47
N MET A 141 20.25 2.55 -5.95
CA MET A 141 19.97 1.42 -6.82
C MET A 141 19.17 1.87 -8.05
N THR A 142 19.57 1.41 -9.23
CA THR A 142 18.85 1.63 -10.48
C THR A 142 18.23 0.31 -10.95
N PRO A 143 16.92 0.12 -10.79
CA PRO A 143 16.26 -1.10 -11.24
C PRO A 143 16.24 -1.17 -12.78
N MET A 144 16.61 -2.32 -13.32
CA MET A 144 16.53 -2.66 -14.74
C MET A 144 15.56 -3.82 -14.95
N THR A 145 14.84 -3.81 -16.07
CA THR A 145 13.86 -4.86 -16.36
C THR A 145 14.55 -6.10 -16.91
N ALA A 146 14.27 -7.27 -16.32
CA ALA A 146 14.64 -8.58 -16.85
C ALA A 146 13.66 -9.00 -17.96
N GLY A 147 13.92 -8.64 -19.21
CA GLY A 147 13.05 -9.06 -20.31
C GLY A 147 13.02 -10.58 -20.49
N SER A 148 14.13 -11.25 -20.19
CA SER A 148 14.36 -12.69 -20.37
C SER A 148 13.44 -13.60 -19.57
N ILE A 149 12.93 -13.14 -18.43
CA ILE A 149 12.01 -13.95 -17.61
C ILE A 149 10.57 -13.92 -18.15
N CYS A 150 10.21 -12.88 -18.92
CA CYS A 150 8.83 -12.63 -19.31
C CYS A 150 8.23 -13.70 -20.23
N PRO A 151 8.96 -14.31 -21.19
CA PRO A 151 8.42 -15.42 -21.99
C PRO A 151 7.93 -16.59 -21.14
N LEU A 152 8.66 -16.98 -20.09
CA LEU A 152 8.25 -18.09 -19.21
C LEU A 152 6.85 -17.86 -18.63
N PHE A 153 6.55 -16.62 -18.22
CA PHE A 153 5.26 -16.30 -17.60
C PHE A 153 4.19 -15.90 -18.60
N PHE A 154 4.55 -15.16 -19.65
CA PHE A 154 3.62 -14.35 -20.44
C PHE A 154 3.61 -14.67 -21.93
N ASP A 155 4.37 -15.66 -22.39
CA ASP A 155 4.21 -16.18 -23.74
C ASP A 155 2.76 -16.61 -24.00
N HIS A 156 2.24 -16.32 -25.18
CA HIS A 156 0.82 -16.45 -25.50
C HIS A 156 0.34 -17.90 -25.47
N GLU A 157 1.19 -18.83 -25.89
CA GLU A 157 0.83 -20.24 -26.07
C GLU A 157 1.36 -21.09 -24.94
N GLN A 158 2.61 -20.84 -24.53
CA GLN A 158 3.33 -21.70 -23.57
C GLN A 158 3.62 -21.02 -22.23
N GLY A 159 3.24 -19.76 -22.06
CA GLY A 159 3.46 -19.03 -20.82
C GLY A 159 2.64 -19.62 -19.67
N LEU A 160 3.24 -19.64 -18.48
CA LEU A 160 2.59 -20.17 -17.27
C LEU A 160 1.27 -19.47 -16.96
N VAL A 161 1.15 -18.16 -17.20
CA VAL A 161 -0.06 -17.39 -16.89
C VAL A 161 -1.21 -17.70 -17.85
N PRO A 162 -1.02 -17.70 -19.20
CA PRO A 162 -2.07 -18.17 -20.11
C PRO A 162 -2.50 -19.61 -19.86
N LEU A 163 -1.56 -20.53 -19.61
CA LEU A 163 -1.88 -21.92 -19.27
C LEU A 163 -2.72 -22.02 -17.99
N HIS A 164 -2.29 -21.35 -16.91
CA HIS A 164 -3.06 -21.28 -15.66
C HIS A 164 -4.48 -20.72 -15.88
N ASN A 165 -4.60 -19.63 -16.64
CA ASN A 165 -5.88 -18.99 -16.90
C ASN A 165 -6.80 -19.84 -17.80
N LYS A 166 -6.23 -20.67 -18.68
CA LYS A 166 -6.99 -21.65 -19.46
C LYS A 166 -7.57 -22.72 -18.52
N THR A 167 -6.74 -23.31 -17.66
CA THR A 167 -7.21 -24.30 -16.66
C THR A 167 -8.25 -23.71 -15.72
N ALA A 168 -8.04 -22.49 -15.20
CA ALA A 168 -9.01 -21.83 -14.32
C ALA A 168 -10.35 -21.52 -15.02
N ARG A 169 -10.37 -21.41 -16.36
CA ARG A 169 -11.61 -21.23 -17.14
C ARG A 169 -12.32 -22.56 -17.37
N GLU A 170 -11.57 -23.64 -17.54
CA GLU A 170 -12.09 -25.00 -17.72
C GLU A 170 -12.63 -25.59 -16.40
N GLU A 171 -12.18 -25.08 -15.24
CA GLU A 171 -12.60 -25.49 -13.89
C GLU A 171 -13.24 -24.32 -13.10
N PRO A 172 -14.46 -23.86 -13.45
CA PRO A 172 -15.05 -22.67 -12.83
C PRO A 172 -15.36 -22.81 -11.32
N GLU A 173 -15.64 -24.04 -10.87
CA GLU A 173 -15.87 -24.37 -9.45
C GLU A 173 -14.56 -24.73 -8.71
N GLY A 174 -13.41 -24.64 -9.39
CA GLY A 174 -12.10 -24.94 -8.82
C GLY A 174 -11.59 -23.86 -7.86
N THR A 175 -10.50 -24.17 -7.16
CA THR A 175 -9.82 -23.22 -6.26
C THR A 175 -9.00 -22.17 -7.02
N ARG A 176 -8.73 -22.41 -8.32
CA ARG A 176 -7.87 -21.56 -9.15
C ARG A 176 -8.63 -20.30 -9.58
N ARG A 177 -8.12 -19.15 -9.16
CA ARG A 177 -8.61 -17.85 -9.64
C ARG A 177 -7.86 -17.41 -10.88
N LYS A 178 -8.58 -16.77 -11.81
CA LYS A 178 -7.98 -16.12 -12.98
C LYS A 178 -6.97 -15.06 -12.53
N LEU A 179 -5.73 -15.18 -13.01
CA LEU A 179 -4.70 -14.18 -12.84
C LEU A 179 -4.96 -13.02 -13.79
N ARG A 180 -5.21 -11.83 -13.23
CA ARG A 180 -5.49 -10.62 -14.00
C ARG A 180 -4.19 -10.09 -14.62
N GLN A 181 -4.27 -9.65 -15.87
CA GLN A 181 -3.17 -8.98 -16.56
C GLN A 181 -3.65 -7.62 -17.09
N ALA A 182 -2.76 -6.63 -17.07
CA ALA A 182 -2.97 -5.38 -17.79
C ALA A 182 -2.43 -5.49 -19.21
N ARG A 183 -2.75 -4.52 -20.08
CA ARG A 183 -2.05 -4.31 -21.35
C ARG A 183 -1.30 -2.99 -21.26
N PHE A 184 0.02 -3.06 -21.38
CA PHE A 184 0.91 -1.92 -21.27
C PHE A 184 1.81 -1.84 -22.50
N GLY A 185 1.70 -0.77 -23.28
CA GLY A 185 2.53 -0.59 -24.47
C GLY A 185 3.98 -0.24 -24.09
N ILE A 186 4.94 -0.97 -24.68
CA ILE A 186 6.38 -0.72 -24.50
C ILE A 186 7.01 -0.44 -25.86
N GLY A 187 7.79 0.64 -25.97
CA GLY A 187 8.47 1.05 -27.21
C GLY A 187 7.59 1.82 -28.21
N GLY A 188 6.43 2.30 -27.78
CA GLY A 188 5.51 3.07 -28.62
C GLY A 188 5.05 2.29 -29.85
N SER A 189 5.16 2.90 -31.03
CA SER A 189 4.81 2.26 -32.30
C SER A 189 5.84 1.23 -32.80
N LYS A 190 7.03 1.17 -32.19
CA LYS A 190 8.13 0.28 -32.61
C LYS A 190 8.77 -0.44 -31.41
N PRO A 191 8.15 -1.50 -30.87
CA PRO A 191 8.69 -2.28 -29.74
C PRO A 191 10.12 -2.81 -29.98
N LEU A 192 10.47 -3.12 -31.23
CA LEU A 192 11.82 -3.56 -31.63
C LEU A 192 12.92 -2.49 -31.46
N ASN A 193 12.57 -1.27 -31.06
CA ASN A 193 13.57 -0.27 -30.67
C ASN A 193 14.05 -0.46 -29.23
N VAL A 194 13.34 -1.24 -28.41
CA VAL A 194 13.67 -1.42 -26.99
C VAL A 194 14.12 -2.83 -26.62
N GLY A 195 13.80 -3.83 -27.45
CA GLY A 195 14.10 -5.24 -27.19
C GLY A 195 13.23 -6.16 -28.06
N TYR A 196 13.75 -7.35 -28.42
CA TYR A 196 12.95 -8.37 -29.08
C TYR A 196 11.87 -8.90 -28.11
N LEU A 197 12.21 -9.01 -26.83
CA LEU A 197 11.33 -9.53 -25.77
C LEU A 197 10.28 -8.51 -25.30
N ALA A 198 10.26 -7.32 -25.89
CA ALA A 198 9.35 -6.24 -25.50
C ALA A 198 7.88 -6.66 -25.54
N SER A 199 7.47 -7.49 -26.51
CA SER A 199 6.10 -7.99 -26.63
C SER A 199 5.67 -8.83 -25.42
N HIS A 200 6.54 -9.67 -24.87
CA HIS A 200 6.26 -10.50 -23.68
C HIS A 200 6.11 -9.66 -22.41
N MET A 201 6.69 -8.46 -22.37
CA MET A 201 6.61 -7.54 -21.24
C MET A 201 5.33 -6.70 -21.20
N GLN A 202 4.52 -6.72 -22.27
CA GLN A 202 3.32 -5.86 -22.40
C GLN A 202 2.09 -6.37 -21.62
N ARG A 203 2.22 -7.50 -20.92
CA ARG A 203 1.11 -8.15 -20.18
C ARG A 203 1.45 -8.44 -18.71
N PRO A 204 1.82 -7.43 -17.90
CA PRO A 204 2.19 -7.65 -16.51
C PRO A 204 0.99 -8.16 -15.70
N LEU A 205 1.29 -8.91 -14.63
CA LEU A 205 0.30 -9.31 -13.63
C LEU A 205 -0.26 -8.09 -12.91
N MET A 206 -1.58 -8.05 -12.75
CA MET A 206 -2.28 -7.10 -11.91
C MET A 206 -2.47 -7.73 -10.53
N VAL A 207 -1.79 -7.16 -9.54
CA VAL A 207 -1.99 -7.50 -8.13
C VAL A 207 -3.02 -6.54 -7.56
N SER A 208 -4.07 -7.05 -6.93
CA SER A 208 -5.01 -6.20 -6.20
C SER A 208 -4.29 -5.50 -5.06
N VAL A 209 -4.64 -4.24 -4.80
CA VAL A 209 -4.26 -3.60 -3.55
C VAL A 209 -4.87 -4.35 -2.37
N PRO A 210 -4.24 -4.39 -1.20
CA PRO A 210 -4.89 -4.88 0.01
C PRO A 210 -6.22 -4.13 0.20
N ASP A 211 -7.31 -4.87 0.44
CA ASP A 211 -8.60 -4.25 0.71
C ASP A 211 -8.52 -3.48 2.04
N ALA A 212 -8.94 -2.21 2.01
CA ALA A 212 -8.99 -1.40 3.22
C ALA A 212 -10.15 -1.89 4.11
N SER A 213 -9.82 -2.53 5.24
CA SER A 213 -10.81 -2.87 6.25
C SER A 213 -11.27 -1.61 6.99
N ILE A 214 -12.53 -1.22 6.81
CA ILE A 214 -13.14 -0.06 7.50
C ILE A 214 -12.99 -0.18 9.02
N PRO A 215 -13.28 -1.33 9.67
CA PRO A 215 -13.07 -1.52 11.10
C PRO A 215 -11.62 -1.29 11.54
N ILE A 216 -10.63 -1.80 10.78
CA ILE A 216 -9.21 -1.59 11.08
C ILE A 216 -8.87 -0.10 11.00
N ARG A 217 -9.31 0.58 9.94
CA ARG A 217 -9.08 2.02 9.78
C ARG A 217 -9.70 2.82 10.92
N GLN A 218 -10.91 2.46 11.36
CA GLN A 218 -11.57 3.10 12.50
C GLN A 218 -10.82 2.83 13.81
N ALA A 219 -10.33 1.61 14.03
CA ALA A 219 -9.52 1.27 15.20
C ALA A 219 -8.23 2.11 15.25
N PHE A 220 -7.52 2.25 14.13
CA PHE A 220 -6.35 3.14 14.03
C PHE A 220 -6.70 4.62 14.22
N ALA A 221 -7.85 5.06 13.72
CA ALA A 221 -8.31 6.44 13.95
C ALA A 221 -8.56 6.68 15.45
N LEU A 222 -9.26 5.76 16.14
CA LEU A 222 -9.47 5.84 17.59
C LEU A 222 -8.14 5.80 18.36
N TYR A 223 -7.20 4.94 17.95
CA TYR A 223 -5.89 4.81 18.59
C TYR A 223 -5.08 6.11 18.57
N TYR A 224 -5.03 6.78 17.42
CA TYR A 224 -4.18 7.97 17.22
C TYR A 224 -4.92 9.30 17.46
N GLN A 225 -6.23 9.36 17.24
CA GLN A 225 -7.01 10.61 17.31
C GLN A 225 -7.94 10.67 18.53
N GLY A 226 -8.30 9.52 19.10
CA GLY A 226 -9.27 9.44 20.19
C GLY A 226 -10.73 9.51 19.73
N LEU A 227 -11.65 9.60 20.70
CA LEU A 227 -13.08 9.73 20.47
C LEU A 227 -13.44 11.20 20.23
N SER A 228 -14.14 11.49 19.12
CA SER A 228 -14.62 12.84 18.83
C SER A 228 -15.95 13.11 19.54
N LEU A 229 -15.98 14.16 20.37
CA LEU A 229 -17.18 14.72 20.96
C LEU A 229 -17.52 16.04 20.25
N ASP A 230 -18.10 15.93 19.06
CA ASP A 230 -18.52 17.08 18.25
C ASP A 230 -20.04 17.24 18.35
N VAL A 231 -20.48 18.34 18.96
CA VAL A 231 -21.90 18.66 19.14
C VAL A 231 -22.60 19.02 17.81
N HIS A 232 -21.84 19.29 16.75
CA HIS A 232 -22.38 19.63 15.43
C HIS A 232 -22.44 18.43 14.48
N ALA A 233 -21.67 17.38 14.75
CA ALA A 233 -21.73 16.14 13.99
C ALA A 233 -22.97 15.31 14.37
N PRO A 234 -23.62 14.62 13.42
CA PRO A 234 -24.72 13.71 13.75
C PRO A 234 -24.22 12.57 14.63
N GLY A 235 -24.95 12.26 15.70
CA GLY A 235 -24.63 11.16 16.59
C GLY A 235 -25.23 11.31 18.00
N PRO A 236 -25.04 10.29 18.86
CA PRO A 236 -25.70 10.22 20.17
C PRO A 236 -25.40 11.41 21.08
N PHE A 237 -24.17 11.93 21.04
CA PHE A 237 -23.78 13.10 21.83
C PHE A 237 -24.59 14.35 21.42
N ARG A 238 -24.66 14.67 20.13
CA ARG A 238 -25.44 15.80 19.63
C ARG A 238 -26.93 15.66 19.97
N GLU A 239 -27.50 14.49 19.77
CA GLU A 239 -28.92 14.23 20.05
C GLU A 239 -29.27 14.48 21.53
N ALA A 240 -28.42 14.00 22.44
CA ALA A 240 -28.61 14.23 23.87
C ALA A 240 -28.51 15.72 24.22
N VAL A 241 -27.54 16.44 23.65
CA VAL A 241 -27.38 17.89 23.87
C VAL A 241 -28.53 18.69 23.30
N GLN A 242 -29.06 18.31 22.13
CA GLN A 242 -30.22 18.97 21.54
C GLN A 242 -31.48 18.82 22.40
N ARG A 243 -31.71 17.65 23.01
CA ARG A 243 -32.83 17.45 23.95
C ARG A 243 -32.70 18.34 25.17
N TYR A 244 -31.49 18.47 25.72
CA TYR A 244 -31.23 19.38 26.83
C TYR A 244 -31.41 20.85 26.43
N ALA A 245 -30.93 21.26 25.26
CA ALA A 245 -31.09 22.62 24.75
C ALA A 245 -32.57 23.00 24.56
N ALA A 246 -33.38 22.11 23.96
CA ALA A 246 -34.82 22.32 23.80
C ALA A 246 -35.53 22.50 25.15
N PHE A 247 -35.24 21.63 26.13
CA PHE A 247 -35.77 21.78 27.50
C PHE A 247 -35.40 23.13 28.13
N ARG A 248 -34.15 23.58 27.96
CA ARG A 248 -33.70 24.88 28.47
C ARG A 248 -34.43 26.04 27.80
N GLU A 249 -34.68 25.99 26.50
CA GLU A 249 -35.46 27.00 25.79
C GLU A 249 -36.91 27.05 26.29
N GLU A 250 -37.55 25.89 26.52
CA GLU A 250 -38.91 25.81 27.08
C GLU A 250 -38.99 26.45 28.46
N VAL A 251 -38.06 26.12 29.36
CA VAL A 251 -38.01 26.69 30.73
C VAL A 251 -37.75 28.20 30.71
N LEU A 252 -36.89 28.68 29.80
CA LEU A 252 -36.62 30.11 29.64
C LEU A 252 -37.81 30.88 29.05
N GLN A 253 -38.55 30.27 28.11
CA GLN A 253 -39.75 30.88 27.52
C GLN A 253 -40.94 30.90 28.49
N ALA A 254 -41.00 29.95 29.42
CA ALA A 254 -42.11 29.80 30.36
C ALA A 254 -42.06 30.77 31.56
N GLY A 255 -40.98 31.52 31.79
CA GLY A 255 -40.79 32.36 32.98
C GLY A 255 -40.50 33.84 32.69
N SER A 256 -41.54 34.68 32.63
CA SER A 256 -41.43 36.15 32.73
C SER A 256 -41.84 36.72 34.08
N ASP A 257 -42.25 35.91 35.06
CA ASP A 257 -42.55 36.38 36.42
C ASP A 257 -42.06 35.34 37.47
N GLU A 258 -41.15 35.79 38.33
CA GLU A 258 -40.66 35.12 39.56
C GLU A 258 -40.01 33.73 39.46
N SER A 259 -38.74 33.73 39.05
CA SER A 259 -37.58 32.95 39.59
C SER A 259 -37.82 31.78 40.56
N THR A 260 -38.61 30.77 40.19
CA THR A 260 -38.72 29.53 40.98
C THR A 260 -38.74 28.32 40.08
N VAL A 261 -37.55 27.83 39.70
CA VAL A 261 -37.42 26.50 39.06
C VAL A 261 -38.03 25.46 40.01
N THR A 262 -39.07 24.79 39.54
CA THR A 262 -39.77 23.77 40.33
C THR A 262 -38.86 22.58 40.60
N LEU A 263 -39.12 21.85 41.70
CA LEU A 263 -38.41 20.59 41.99
C LEU A 263 -38.49 19.58 40.83
N ARG A 264 -39.59 19.59 40.08
CA ARG A 264 -39.79 18.73 38.90
C ARG A 264 -38.89 19.12 37.74
N GLU A 265 -38.71 20.41 37.48
CA GLU A 265 -37.81 20.90 36.42
C GLU A 265 -36.35 20.60 36.76
N ARG A 266 -35.94 20.73 38.04
CA ARG A 266 -34.60 20.34 38.49
C ARG A 266 -34.33 18.85 38.28
N ALA A 267 -35.26 17.98 38.70
CA ALA A 267 -35.12 16.54 38.49
C ALA A 267 -35.03 16.17 36.99
N ARG A 268 -35.81 16.85 36.15
CA ARG A 268 -35.77 16.65 34.69
C ARG A 268 -34.47 17.18 34.06
N GLU A 269 -33.94 18.30 34.55
CA GLU A 269 -32.62 18.80 34.16
C GLU A 269 -31.53 17.79 34.49
N GLU A 270 -31.52 17.25 35.71
CA GLU A 270 -30.57 16.22 36.13
C GLU A 270 -30.63 14.98 35.23
N GLU A 271 -31.83 14.49 34.90
CA GLU A 271 -32.02 13.35 33.99
C GLU A 271 -31.46 13.61 32.59
N LEU A 272 -31.73 14.77 32.01
CA LEU A 272 -31.25 15.13 30.66
C LEU A 272 -29.73 15.28 30.62
N VAL A 273 -29.13 15.81 31.67
CA VAL A 273 -27.68 15.98 31.78
C VAL A 273 -26.98 14.63 31.99
N ALA A 274 -27.55 13.77 32.85
CA ALA A 274 -27.08 12.40 33.00
C ALA A 274 -27.18 11.62 31.67
N ALA A 275 -28.23 11.83 30.88
CA ALA A 275 -28.38 11.22 29.56
C ALA A 275 -27.27 11.62 28.58
N ILE A 276 -26.74 12.85 28.66
CA ILE A 276 -25.58 13.28 27.85
C ILE A 276 -24.33 12.50 28.27
N ALA A 277 -24.05 12.39 29.57
CA ALA A 277 -22.91 11.61 30.07
C ALA A 277 -23.02 10.13 29.66
N CYS A 278 -24.21 9.54 29.78
CA CYS A 278 -24.50 8.19 29.32
C CYS A 278 -24.25 8.02 27.81
N ALA A 279 -24.63 8.99 26.97
CA ALA A 279 -24.35 8.94 25.54
C ALA A 279 -22.83 8.90 25.25
N VAL A 280 -22.05 9.72 25.97
CA VAL A 280 -20.58 9.73 25.86
C VAL A 280 -19.98 8.38 26.28
N LEU A 281 -20.43 7.82 27.41
CA LEU A 281 -19.96 6.52 27.90
C LEU A 281 -20.32 5.39 26.94
N ASN A 282 -21.53 5.39 26.37
CA ASN A 282 -21.94 4.38 25.39
C ASN A 282 -21.10 4.45 24.11
N MET A 283 -20.82 5.65 23.60
CA MET A 283 -19.89 5.84 22.48
C MET A 283 -18.50 5.29 22.79
N ALA A 284 -18.03 5.49 24.02
CA ALA A 284 -16.74 4.97 24.48
C ALA A 284 -16.71 3.45 24.57
N VAL A 285 -17.79 2.81 25.03
CA VAL A 285 -17.92 1.34 25.10
C VAL A 285 -17.79 0.72 23.70
N GLU A 286 -18.45 1.28 22.70
CA GLU A 286 -18.34 0.77 21.32
C GLU A 286 -16.92 0.96 20.76
N ALA A 287 -16.31 2.12 21.02
CA ALA A 287 -14.92 2.37 20.63
C ALA A 287 -13.93 1.41 21.33
N GLN A 288 -14.13 1.13 22.62
CA GLN A 288 -13.34 0.18 23.40
C GLN A 288 -13.44 -1.24 22.84
N LYS A 289 -14.65 -1.69 22.45
CA LYS A 289 -14.84 -3.00 21.81
C LYS A 289 -14.08 -3.08 20.50
N LEU A 290 -14.16 -2.04 19.67
CA LEU A 290 -13.45 -2.00 18.38
C LEU A 290 -11.93 -2.05 18.56
N LEU A 291 -11.39 -1.30 19.53
CA LEU A 291 -9.97 -1.32 19.87
C LEU A 291 -9.53 -2.70 20.41
N ALA A 292 -10.33 -3.32 21.27
CA ALA A 292 -10.03 -4.65 21.82
C ALA A 292 -10.04 -5.74 20.73
N GLN A 293 -10.98 -5.70 19.79
CA GLN A 293 -11.04 -6.65 18.67
C GLN A 293 -9.79 -6.60 17.78
N HIS A 294 -9.18 -5.43 17.65
CA HIS A 294 -8.03 -5.20 16.78
C HIS A 294 -6.71 -4.99 17.55
N GLU A 295 -6.66 -5.35 18.84
CA GLU A 295 -5.52 -5.11 19.73
C GLU A 295 -4.20 -5.63 19.16
N HIS A 296 -4.21 -6.81 18.51
CA HIS A 296 -3.06 -7.44 17.86
C HIS A 296 -2.48 -6.67 16.65
N LEU A 297 -3.18 -5.66 16.15
CA LEU A 297 -2.74 -4.79 15.05
C LEU A 297 -2.36 -3.39 15.52
N LEU A 298 -2.74 -3.01 16.74
CA LEU A 298 -2.47 -1.68 17.26
C LEU A 298 -0.99 -1.53 17.66
N PRO A 299 -0.41 -0.32 17.57
CA PRO A 299 0.96 -0.09 18.00
C PRO A 299 1.14 -0.33 19.50
N GLU A 300 2.26 -0.95 19.86
CA GLU A 300 2.67 -1.29 21.23
C GLU A 300 3.51 -0.16 21.87
N ASP A 301 3.01 1.08 21.81
CA ASP A 301 3.78 2.29 22.16
C ASP A 301 4.00 2.48 23.68
N GLU A 302 3.06 2.04 24.53
CA GLU A 302 3.12 2.25 25.98
C GLU A 302 2.66 1.00 26.75
N LEU A 303 3.58 0.35 27.46
CA LEU A 303 3.29 -0.81 28.30
C LEU A 303 2.75 -0.36 29.67
N LEU A 304 1.55 -0.81 30.02
CA LEU A 304 0.92 -0.57 31.32
C LEU A 304 1.32 -1.65 32.32
N SER A 305 2.53 -1.52 32.88
CA SER A 305 3.14 -2.50 33.80
C SER A 305 2.41 -2.67 35.13
N HIS A 306 1.56 -1.72 35.52
CA HIS A 306 0.77 -1.76 36.75
C HIS A 306 -0.46 -2.68 36.67
N LEU A 307 -0.81 -3.16 35.48
CA LEU A 307 -1.92 -4.08 35.28
C LEU A 307 -1.46 -5.53 35.49
N TYR A 308 -2.39 -6.40 35.87
CA TYR A 308 -2.14 -7.85 35.98
C TYR A 308 -3.17 -8.62 35.13
N PRO A 309 -2.78 -9.21 33.98
CA PRO A 309 -1.43 -9.15 33.38
C PRO A 309 -1.09 -7.75 32.81
N PRO A 310 0.21 -7.40 32.70
CA PRO A 310 0.63 -6.22 31.96
C PRO A 310 0.15 -6.29 30.51
N ARG A 311 -0.32 -5.16 29.97
CA ARG A 311 -0.70 -5.03 28.56
C ARG A 311 -0.33 -3.65 28.03
N TYR A 312 -0.24 -3.51 26.72
CA TYR A 312 -0.10 -2.19 26.10
C TYR A 312 -1.38 -1.38 26.21
N ALA A 313 -1.25 -0.05 26.29
CA ALA A 313 -2.38 0.86 26.24
C ALA A 313 -3.08 0.73 24.89
N ARG A 314 -4.41 0.70 24.88
CA ARG A 314 -5.20 0.57 23.65
C ARG A 314 -5.37 1.88 22.89
N VAL A 315 -4.70 2.93 23.35
CA VAL A 315 -4.78 4.29 22.82
C VAL A 315 -3.41 4.94 22.95
N SER A 316 -2.97 5.63 21.89
CA SER A 316 -1.67 6.27 21.83
C SER A 316 -1.46 7.25 22.99
N SER A 317 -0.22 7.31 23.49
CA SER A 317 0.24 8.30 24.47
C SER A 317 0.16 9.74 23.95
N LEU A 318 -0.03 9.92 22.64
CA LEU A 318 -0.18 11.22 21.96
C LEU A 318 -1.61 11.75 21.93
N VAL A 319 -2.63 10.92 22.23
CA VAL A 319 -4.02 11.38 22.23
C VAL A 319 -4.23 12.44 23.30
N ARG A 320 -4.82 13.57 22.89
CA ARG A 320 -5.18 14.70 23.75
C ARG A 320 -6.62 15.13 23.49
N PRO A 321 -7.34 15.59 24.52
CA PRO A 321 -6.89 15.75 25.91
C PRO A 321 -6.92 14.39 26.67
N LEU A 322 -6.29 14.33 27.86
CA LEU A 322 -6.06 13.06 28.58
C LEU A 322 -7.37 12.37 29.00
N GLU A 323 -8.44 13.12 29.17
CA GLU A 323 -9.77 12.61 29.55
C GLU A 323 -10.33 11.71 28.47
N ILE A 324 -10.17 12.06 27.18
CA ILE A 324 -10.56 11.20 26.04
C ILE A 324 -9.73 9.92 26.01
N ARG A 325 -8.46 10.02 26.40
CA ARG A 325 -7.59 8.85 26.51
C ARG A 325 -8.08 7.90 27.62
N GLY A 326 -8.41 8.43 28.79
CA GLY A 326 -9.02 7.67 29.90
C GLY A 326 -10.46 7.21 29.65
N LEU A 327 -11.17 7.86 28.72
CA LEU A 327 -12.48 7.44 28.24
C LEU A 327 -12.37 6.18 27.38
N LEU A 328 -11.36 6.10 26.52
CA LEU A 328 -11.11 4.97 25.62
C LEU A 328 -10.28 3.83 26.23
N ASP A 329 -9.40 4.12 27.18
CA ASP A 329 -8.71 3.10 27.98
C ASP A 329 -8.83 3.43 29.48
N PRO A 330 -9.80 2.84 30.20
CA PRO A 330 -10.00 3.12 31.62
C PRO A 330 -8.77 2.88 32.49
N SER A 331 -7.83 2.02 32.05
CA SER A 331 -6.60 1.71 32.80
C SER A 331 -5.63 2.90 32.88
N VAL A 332 -5.83 3.93 32.05
CA VAL A 332 -5.03 5.16 32.07
C VAL A 332 -5.75 6.34 32.72
N ARG A 333 -6.97 6.17 33.26
CA ARG A 333 -7.69 7.26 33.98
C ARG A 333 -6.89 7.81 35.16
N ARG A 334 -6.05 6.98 35.79
CA ARG A 334 -5.14 7.38 36.87
C ARG A 334 -4.14 8.48 36.47
N LEU A 335 -3.91 8.69 35.16
CA LEU A 335 -3.06 9.76 34.64
C LEU A 335 -3.77 11.12 34.63
N CYS A 336 -5.08 11.17 34.88
CA CYS A 336 -5.87 12.38 34.98
C CYS A 336 -6.20 12.67 36.45
N ASP A 337 -5.91 13.88 36.90
CA ASP A 337 -6.32 14.34 38.23
C ASP A 337 -7.86 14.45 38.30
N ASN A 338 -8.49 13.53 39.03
CA ASN A 338 -9.94 13.40 39.13
C ASN A 338 -10.62 13.33 37.73
N TRP A 339 -10.42 12.18 37.06
CA TRP A 339 -10.96 11.93 35.72
C TRP A 339 -12.46 12.25 35.57
N PRO A 340 -13.37 11.86 36.47
CA PRO A 340 -14.80 12.20 36.35
C PRO A 340 -15.04 13.71 36.22
N ARG A 341 -14.39 14.52 37.06
CA ARG A 341 -14.49 15.99 37.03
C ARG A 341 -13.91 16.58 35.76
N ALA A 342 -12.74 16.10 35.35
CA ALA A 342 -12.06 16.57 34.15
C ALA A 342 -12.88 16.25 32.89
N MET A 343 -13.46 15.04 32.82
CA MET A 343 -14.31 14.59 31.73
C MET A 343 -15.63 15.38 31.69
N ALA A 344 -16.23 15.68 32.84
CA ALA A 344 -17.41 16.54 32.93
C ALA A 344 -17.14 17.93 32.33
N ARG A 345 -16.06 18.58 32.76
CA ARG A 345 -15.62 19.88 32.21
C ARG A 345 -15.39 19.83 30.71
N LEU A 346 -14.74 18.78 30.23
CA LEU A 346 -14.50 18.59 28.81
C LEU A 346 -15.81 18.42 28.05
N ALA A 347 -16.70 17.55 28.50
CA ALA A 347 -17.99 17.30 27.85
C ALA A 347 -18.82 18.59 27.77
N VAL A 348 -18.97 19.33 28.89
CA VAL A 348 -19.66 20.63 28.91
C VAL A 348 -18.99 21.63 27.97
N SER A 349 -17.65 21.70 27.94
CA SER A 349 -16.95 22.55 27.00
C SER A 349 -17.22 22.18 25.54
N ARG A 350 -17.40 20.89 25.22
CA ARG A 350 -17.74 20.41 23.87
C ARG A 350 -19.20 20.71 23.51
N MET A 351 -20.12 20.63 24.47
CA MET A 351 -21.52 21.03 24.28
C MET A 351 -21.65 22.51 23.86
N LEU A 352 -20.79 23.37 24.41
CA LEU A 352 -20.80 24.82 24.20
C LEU A 352 -19.97 25.28 23.00
N MET A 353 -19.36 24.35 22.24
CA MET A 353 -18.54 24.74 21.11
C MET A 353 -19.37 25.40 20.01
N PRO A 354 -18.99 26.59 19.52
CA PRO A 354 -19.66 27.20 18.38
C PRO A 354 -19.37 26.42 17.10
N HIS A 355 -20.34 26.41 16.20
CA HIS A 355 -20.16 25.83 14.86
C HIS A 355 -19.10 26.62 14.09
N LYS A 356 -18.10 25.93 13.52
CA LYS A 356 -16.93 26.58 12.90
C LYS A 356 -17.27 27.55 11.76
N GLY A 357 -18.35 27.29 11.02
CA GLY A 357 -18.76 28.11 9.88
C GLY A 357 -19.70 29.27 10.22
N THR A 358 -20.55 29.12 11.23
CA THR A 358 -21.63 30.08 11.55
C THR A 358 -21.38 30.85 12.85
N GLY A 359 -20.45 30.38 13.69
CA GLY A 359 -20.19 30.92 15.02
C GLY A 359 -21.32 30.66 16.04
N GLN A 360 -22.41 30.00 15.62
CA GLN A 360 -23.55 29.74 16.49
C GLN A 360 -23.31 28.50 17.36
N SER A 361 -23.60 28.61 18.65
CA SER A 361 -23.63 27.48 19.58
C SER A 361 -25.05 26.96 19.70
N LEU A 362 -25.21 25.65 19.90
CA LEU A 362 -26.49 25.02 20.21
C LEU A 362 -27.02 25.40 21.60
N LEU A 363 -26.13 25.83 22.49
CA LEU A 363 -26.46 26.17 23.86
C LEU A 363 -25.59 27.34 24.34
N LYS A 364 -26.18 28.24 25.13
CA LYS A 364 -25.48 29.30 25.85
C LYS A 364 -25.79 29.17 27.33
N LEU A 365 -24.74 29.20 28.16
CA LEU A 365 -24.85 29.06 29.61
C LEU A 365 -24.06 30.17 30.29
N ASP A 366 -24.60 30.69 31.39
CA ASP A 366 -23.83 31.52 32.32
C ASP A 366 -22.88 30.64 33.17
N SER A 367 -22.04 31.30 33.97
CA SER A 367 -21.02 30.61 34.77
C SER A 367 -21.61 29.73 35.88
N SER A 368 -22.78 30.09 36.42
CA SER A 368 -23.44 29.34 37.50
C SER A 368 -24.10 28.07 36.95
N ALA A 369 -24.84 28.20 35.84
CA ALA A 369 -25.46 27.08 35.15
C ALA A 369 -24.40 26.08 34.65
N ARG A 370 -23.28 26.59 34.13
CA ARG A 370 -22.14 25.76 33.73
C ARG A 370 -21.58 24.94 34.90
N PHE A 371 -21.37 25.56 36.06
CA PHE A 371 -20.83 24.84 37.23
C PHE A 371 -21.79 23.77 37.73
N SER A 372 -23.10 24.06 37.74
CA SER A 372 -24.13 23.08 38.12
C SER A 372 -24.14 21.87 37.17
N LEU A 373 -24.02 22.11 35.86
CA LEU A 373 -23.93 21.06 34.84
C LEU A 373 -22.68 20.20 35.00
N GLU A 374 -21.53 20.83 35.22
CA GLU A 374 -20.27 20.12 35.46
C GLU A 374 -20.38 19.20 36.70
N ALA A 375 -21.08 19.64 37.76
CA ALA A 375 -21.30 18.82 38.96
C ALA A 375 -22.21 17.60 38.71
N ILE A 376 -23.32 17.78 37.99
CA ILE A 376 -24.23 16.67 37.65
C ILE A 376 -23.53 15.68 36.71
N MET A 377 -22.81 16.17 35.69
CA MET A 377 -22.03 15.30 34.79
C MET A 377 -20.87 14.61 35.51
N GLU A 378 -20.21 15.25 36.47
CA GLU A 378 -19.15 14.62 37.27
C GLU A 378 -19.69 13.38 37.99
N GLU A 379 -20.87 13.48 38.61
CA GLU A 379 -21.50 12.35 39.29
C GLU A 379 -21.85 11.23 38.30
N ALA A 380 -22.33 11.57 37.10
CA ALA A 380 -22.63 10.58 36.07
C ALA A 380 -21.38 9.90 35.45
N PHE A 381 -20.19 10.51 35.58
CA PHE A 381 -18.92 9.94 35.11
C PHE A 381 -18.14 9.18 36.19
N ARG A 382 -18.58 9.22 37.46
CA ARG A 382 -18.04 8.35 38.51
C ARG A 382 -18.46 6.91 38.26
#